data_AF-A0A1V1P311-F1
#
_entry.id   AF-A0A1V1P311-F1
#
_cell.length_a   1.000
_cell.length_b   1.000
_cell.length_c   1.000
_cell.angle_alpha   90.00
_cell.angle_beta   90.00
_cell.angle_gamma   90.00
#
_symmetry.space_group_name_H-M   'P 1'
#
loop_
_entity.id
_entity.type
_entity.pdbx_description
1 polymer ?
#
loop_
_entity_poly.entity_id
_entity_poly.type
_entity_poly.pdbx_seq_one_letter_code
_entity_poly.pdbx_strand_id
1 'polypeptide(L)'
;MCYRKNPEDYWAGVSLADLEILTGDQKTVLKQYKRAIKKSKQNWFNLDSAKQQLLILKDLKFRPELVDRVLDLFNNALNQLTPPQIEKAPKNVFLFSGHMIDQPGRKEPRFPKEKEQQAAHKIKQALDEMTPVPGDLALCGGACGGDIIFAELCLDLGLNLEIRLPFDEPEFIKKSVRLAGEDWVNRFLTIKSHKNTSIMTMAKELAPLPDDIDPYSRNNLWQLFTALAWGLDKVNFICLWNQKTGDGPGGTAHMYNTVSQYSGKVKIIDPGDL
;
A
#
# COMPACT_ATOMS: atom_id res chain seq x y z
N MET A 1 26.07 1.00 13.02
CA MET A 1 26.62 0.22 11.89
C MET A 1 27.25 1.18 10.90
N CYS A 2 28.58 1.34 10.92
CA CYS A 2 29.29 2.12 9.91
C CYS A 2 29.49 1.23 8.68
N TYR A 3 28.67 1.42 7.65
CA TYR A 3 28.77 0.71 6.37
C TYR A 3 30.15 0.95 5.72
N ARG A 4 30.72 -0.09 5.11
CA ARG A 4 32.00 -0.03 4.39
C ARG A 4 31.98 1.06 3.33
N LYS A 5 33.08 1.82 3.21
CA LYS A 5 33.37 2.80 2.15
C LYS A 5 33.34 2.12 0.77
N ASN A 6 32.17 1.90 0.18
CA ASN A 6 32.10 1.72 -1.26
C ASN A 6 32.24 3.11 -1.89
N PRO A 7 33.37 3.43 -2.55
CA PRO A 7 33.57 4.74 -3.15
C PRO A 7 32.56 5.04 -4.27
N GLU A 8 31.82 4.04 -4.77
CA GLU A 8 30.75 4.17 -5.76
C GLU A 8 29.35 4.32 -5.14
N ASP A 9 29.23 4.33 -3.80
CA ASP A 9 27.96 4.54 -3.13
C ASP A 9 27.47 5.98 -3.35
N TYR A 10 26.28 6.09 -3.95
CA TYR A 10 25.61 7.36 -4.21
C TYR A 10 25.23 8.07 -2.90
N TRP A 11 24.61 7.36 -1.96
CA TRP A 11 24.09 7.94 -0.72
C TRP A 11 25.23 8.41 0.17
N ALA A 12 26.29 7.64 0.30
CA ALA A 12 27.49 8.08 1.03
C ALA A 12 28.12 9.33 0.37
N GLY A 13 28.07 9.43 -0.96
CA GLY A 13 28.55 10.59 -1.71
C GLY A 13 27.69 11.84 -1.50
N VAL A 14 26.37 11.70 -1.52
CA VAL A 14 25.42 12.80 -1.27
C VAL A 14 25.53 13.27 0.17
N SER A 15 25.52 12.37 1.17
CA SER A 15 25.62 12.77 2.58
C SER A 15 26.92 13.50 2.90
N LEU A 16 28.03 13.17 2.22
CA LEU A 16 29.27 13.95 2.35
C LEU A 16 29.10 15.35 1.73
N ALA A 17 28.44 15.47 0.58
CA ALA A 17 28.16 16.76 -0.04
C ALA A 17 27.18 17.61 0.80
N ASP A 18 26.22 16.98 1.47
CA ASP A 18 25.33 17.62 2.44
C ASP A 18 26.11 18.15 3.64
N LEU A 19 27.11 17.42 4.15
CA LEU A 19 27.97 17.95 5.21
C LEU A 19 28.77 19.17 4.73
N GLU A 20 29.30 19.11 3.51
CA GLU A 20 30.08 20.21 2.94
C GLU A 20 29.21 21.45 2.69
N ILE A 21 27.93 21.33 2.35
CA ILE A 21 27.08 22.53 2.14
C ILE A 21 26.91 23.33 3.44
N LEU A 22 26.96 22.65 4.58
CA LEU A 22 26.82 23.25 5.91
C LEU A 22 28.09 23.99 6.34
N THR A 23 29.27 23.46 6.02
CA THR A 23 30.55 23.91 6.62
C THR A 23 31.63 24.33 5.62
N GLY A 24 31.54 23.87 4.37
CA GLY A 24 32.57 24.00 3.35
C GLY A 24 32.46 25.24 2.46
N ASP A 25 33.49 25.45 1.64
CA ASP A 25 33.53 26.50 0.63
C ASP A 25 32.77 26.09 -0.65
N GLN A 26 32.35 27.09 -1.43
CA GLN A 26 31.56 26.86 -2.64
C GLN A 26 32.22 25.88 -3.63
N LYS A 27 33.54 25.93 -3.82
CA LYS A 27 34.23 25.08 -4.78
C LYS A 27 34.19 23.62 -4.34
N THR A 28 34.41 23.37 -3.05
CA THR A 28 34.36 22.03 -2.47
C THR A 28 32.94 21.45 -2.53
N VAL A 29 31.95 22.23 -2.13
CA VAL A 29 30.52 21.86 -2.19
C VAL A 29 30.11 21.43 -3.60
N LEU A 30 30.33 22.30 -4.60
CA LEU A 30 29.94 22.02 -5.98
C LEU A 30 30.69 20.81 -6.54
N LYS A 31 31.96 20.61 -6.15
CA LYS A 31 32.74 19.44 -6.56
C LYS A 31 32.17 18.14 -6.00
N GLN A 32 31.78 18.11 -4.73
CA GLN A 32 31.24 16.90 -4.11
C GLN A 32 29.86 16.55 -4.67
N TYR A 33 28.96 17.51 -4.82
CA TYR A 33 27.66 17.25 -5.45
C TYR A 33 27.78 16.76 -6.89
N LYS A 34 28.65 17.38 -7.71
CA LYS A 34 28.93 16.87 -9.08
C LYS A 34 29.44 15.43 -9.07
N ARG A 35 30.27 15.06 -8.09
CA ARG A 35 30.77 13.69 -7.95
C ARG A 35 29.65 12.73 -7.53
N ALA A 36 28.79 13.14 -6.59
CA ALA A 36 27.65 12.34 -6.16
C ALA A 36 26.64 12.12 -7.30
N ILE A 37 26.27 13.17 -8.05
CA ILE A 37 25.37 13.09 -9.21
C ILE A 37 25.88 12.08 -10.24
N LYS A 38 27.18 12.05 -10.54
CA LYS A 38 27.76 11.04 -11.46
C LYS A 38 27.57 9.60 -10.98
N LYS A 39 27.59 9.36 -9.67
CA LYS A 39 27.37 8.05 -9.05
C LYS A 39 25.91 7.63 -9.00
N SER A 40 24.96 8.55 -9.27
CA SER A 40 23.53 8.21 -9.34
C SER A 40 23.21 7.19 -10.42
N LYS A 41 24.12 7.02 -11.40
CA LYS A 41 23.93 6.17 -12.59
C LYS A 41 22.62 6.46 -13.32
N GLN A 42 22.29 7.75 -13.45
CA GLN A 42 21.06 8.21 -14.13
C GLN A 42 19.77 7.72 -13.45
N ASN A 43 19.84 7.38 -12.16
CA ASN A 43 18.66 7.05 -11.39
C ASN A 43 17.91 8.33 -10.99
N TRP A 44 16.75 8.56 -11.59
CA TRP A 44 15.93 9.75 -11.34
C TRP A 44 15.53 9.89 -9.87
N PHE A 45 15.10 8.79 -9.23
CA PHE A 45 14.66 8.79 -7.83
C PHE A 45 15.77 9.23 -6.88
N ASN A 46 16.98 8.70 -7.06
CA ASN A 46 18.15 9.08 -6.28
C ASN A 46 18.43 10.58 -6.36
N LEU A 47 18.37 11.16 -7.57
CA LEU A 47 18.60 12.59 -7.80
C LEU A 47 17.49 13.47 -7.23
N ASP A 48 16.22 13.09 -7.42
CA ASP A 48 15.09 13.85 -6.89
C ASP A 48 15.06 13.83 -5.36
N SER A 49 15.33 12.68 -4.73
CA SER A 49 15.40 12.56 -3.27
C SER A 49 16.47 13.48 -2.64
N ALA A 50 17.68 13.54 -3.23
CA ALA A 50 18.71 14.47 -2.77
C ALA A 50 18.33 15.94 -3.00
N LYS A 51 17.67 16.23 -4.13
CA LYS A 51 17.12 17.56 -4.41
C LYS A 51 16.07 18.00 -3.38
N GLN A 52 15.19 17.11 -2.93
CA GLN A 52 14.18 17.44 -1.90
C GLN A 52 14.83 17.92 -0.59
N GLN A 53 15.96 17.34 -0.19
CA GLN A 53 16.70 17.81 1.00
C GLN A 53 17.25 19.23 0.81
N LEU A 54 17.75 19.56 -0.39
CA LEU A 54 18.21 20.90 -0.72
C LEU A 54 17.07 21.94 -0.75
N LEU A 55 15.85 21.52 -1.08
CA LEU A 55 14.67 22.41 -1.01
C LEU A 55 14.37 22.82 0.43
N ILE A 56 14.58 21.94 1.42
CA ILE A 56 14.47 22.31 2.85
C ILE A 56 15.48 23.43 3.18
N LEU A 57 16.73 23.31 2.73
CA LEU A 57 17.75 24.35 2.95
C LEU A 57 17.39 25.67 2.25
N LYS A 58 16.78 25.59 1.07
CA LYS A 58 16.27 26.76 0.33
C LYS A 58 15.15 27.46 1.09
N ASP A 59 14.18 26.71 1.61
CA ASP A 59 13.06 27.25 2.40
C ASP A 59 13.55 27.92 3.69
N LEU A 60 14.58 27.35 4.31
CA LEU A 60 15.27 27.94 5.46
C LEU A 60 16.16 29.14 5.10
N LYS A 61 16.27 29.49 3.81
CA LYS A 61 17.15 30.55 3.29
C LYS A 61 18.62 30.37 3.70
N PHE A 62 19.05 29.12 3.88
CA PHE A 62 20.41 28.81 4.28
C PHE A 62 21.34 28.91 3.06
N ARG A 63 22.31 29.83 3.09
CA ARG A 63 23.28 30.07 2.00
C ARG A 63 22.62 30.07 0.60
N PRO A 64 21.64 30.95 0.36
CA PRO A 64 20.68 30.82 -0.73
C PRO A 64 21.35 30.73 -2.11
N GLU A 65 22.35 31.57 -2.38
CA GLU A 65 23.09 31.55 -3.66
C GLU A 65 23.81 30.22 -3.92
N LEU A 66 24.36 29.60 -2.86
CA LEU A 66 25.06 28.33 -2.98
C LEU A 66 24.06 27.18 -3.16
N VAL A 67 22.97 27.19 -2.40
CA VAL A 67 21.90 26.18 -2.52
C VAL A 67 21.26 26.23 -3.91
N ASP A 68 20.95 27.42 -4.44
CA ASP A 68 20.41 27.57 -5.79
C ASP A 68 21.37 26.99 -6.85
N ARG A 69 22.68 27.27 -6.75
CA ARG A 69 23.68 26.69 -7.66
C ARG A 69 23.75 25.17 -7.59
N VAL A 70 23.58 24.57 -6.41
CA VAL A 70 23.56 23.11 -6.27
C VAL A 70 22.24 22.55 -6.82
N LEU A 71 21.10 23.19 -6.54
CA LEU A 71 19.81 22.82 -7.11
C LEU A 71 19.83 22.83 -8.64
N ASP A 72 20.52 23.80 -9.26
CA ASP A 72 20.70 23.84 -10.72
C ASP A 72 21.47 22.62 -11.24
N LEU A 73 22.44 22.08 -10.51
CA LEU A 73 23.13 20.84 -10.91
C LEU A 73 22.16 19.66 -10.93
N PHE A 74 21.30 19.54 -9.92
CA PHE A 74 20.29 18.48 -9.85
C PHE A 74 19.20 18.66 -10.91
N ASN A 75 18.70 19.88 -11.11
CA ASN A 75 17.72 20.18 -12.15
C ASN A 75 18.25 19.83 -13.54
N ASN A 76 19.50 20.20 -13.84
CA ASN A 76 20.14 19.85 -15.12
C ASN A 76 20.29 18.33 -15.29
N ALA A 77 20.66 17.60 -14.23
CA ALA A 77 20.76 16.15 -14.30
C ALA A 77 19.38 15.47 -14.45
N LEU A 78 18.36 15.94 -13.74
CA LEU A 78 16.99 15.44 -13.82
C LEU A 78 16.35 15.72 -15.17
N ASN A 79 16.60 16.89 -15.79
CA ASN A 79 16.07 17.25 -17.11
C ASN A 79 16.59 16.35 -18.25
N GLN A 80 17.69 15.62 -18.02
CA GLN A 80 18.23 14.64 -18.97
C GLN A 80 17.57 13.26 -18.84
N LEU A 81 16.73 13.07 -17.83
CA LEU A 81 16.12 11.80 -17.49
C LEU A 81 14.61 11.90 -17.68
N THR A 82 14.02 10.81 -18.16
CA THR A 82 12.58 10.67 -18.09
C THR A 82 12.21 10.45 -16.62
N PRO A 83 11.37 11.31 -16.01
CA PRO A 83 10.84 11.01 -14.69
C PRO A 83 10.17 9.63 -14.72
N PRO A 84 10.28 8.83 -13.65
CA PRO A 84 9.50 7.61 -13.56
C PRO A 84 8.05 7.99 -13.84
N GLN A 85 7.34 7.18 -14.62
CA GLN A 85 5.91 7.38 -14.78
C GLN A 85 5.33 7.37 -13.37
N ILE A 86 4.94 8.56 -12.89
CA ILE A 86 4.08 8.66 -11.73
C ILE A 86 2.76 8.12 -12.27
N GLU A 87 2.53 6.81 -12.07
CA GLU A 87 1.19 6.28 -12.18
C GLU A 87 0.31 7.26 -11.42
N LYS A 88 -0.67 7.85 -12.12
CA LYS A 88 -1.50 8.90 -11.53
C LYS A 88 -2.02 8.35 -10.21
N ALA A 89 -1.67 9.02 -9.12
CA ALA A 89 -2.10 8.60 -7.80
C ALA A 89 -3.62 8.34 -7.83
N PRO A 90 -4.09 7.24 -7.24
CA PRO A 90 -5.51 6.92 -7.23
C PRO A 90 -6.29 8.10 -6.63
N LYS A 91 -7.45 8.37 -7.22
CA LYS A 91 -8.39 9.36 -6.67
C LYS A 91 -9.05 8.80 -5.42
N ASN A 92 -9.39 7.52 -5.46
CA ASN A 92 -9.97 6.77 -4.36
C ASN A 92 -9.17 5.52 -4.04
N VAL A 93 -9.14 5.18 -2.76
CA VAL A 93 -8.62 3.89 -2.28
C VAL A 93 -9.75 3.14 -1.60
N PHE A 94 -10.10 1.98 -2.13
CA PHE A 94 -11.12 1.10 -1.62
C PHE A 94 -10.48 0.02 -0.76
N LEU A 95 -10.71 0.07 0.54
CA LEU A 95 -10.25 -0.94 1.49
C LEU A 95 -11.39 -1.90 1.79
N PHE A 96 -11.13 -3.20 1.75
CA PHE A 96 -12.08 -4.21 2.15
C PHE A 96 -11.58 -5.05 3.32
N SER A 97 -12.49 -5.41 4.23
CA SER A 97 -12.27 -6.44 5.24
C SER A 97 -13.59 -7.17 5.51
N GLY A 98 -13.58 -8.49 5.49
CA GLY A 98 -14.82 -9.24 5.66
C GLY A 98 -14.63 -10.68 6.11
N HIS A 99 -15.75 -11.37 6.25
CA HIS A 99 -15.75 -12.77 6.63
C HIS A 99 -15.45 -13.70 5.46
N MET A 100 -14.76 -14.79 5.79
CA MET A 100 -14.70 -15.97 4.93
C MET A 100 -16.05 -16.69 4.88
N ILE A 101 -16.31 -17.41 3.78
CA ILE A 101 -17.41 -18.38 3.74
C ILE A 101 -17.23 -19.37 4.90
N ASP A 102 -18.32 -19.61 5.63
CA ASP A 102 -18.30 -20.55 6.73
C ASP A 102 -18.03 -21.98 6.26
N GLN A 103 -17.21 -22.70 7.02
CA GLN A 103 -17.07 -24.13 6.83
C GLN A 103 -18.40 -24.86 7.13
N PRO A 104 -18.67 -25.98 6.45
CA PRO A 104 -19.85 -26.80 6.74
C PRO A 104 -19.97 -27.13 8.22
N GLY A 105 -21.14 -26.86 8.83
CA GLY A 105 -21.42 -27.22 10.22
C GLY A 105 -20.90 -26.24 11.28
N ARG A 106 -20.50 -25.01 10.90
CA ARG A 106 -20.20 -23.95 11.88
C ARG A 106 -21.41 -23.72 12.81
N LYS A 107 -21.18 -23.82 14.12
CA LYS A 107 -22.24 -23.71 15.15
C LYS A 107 -23.00 -22.38 15.10
N GLU A 108 -22.27 -21.28 14.91
CA GLU A 108 -22.84 -19.95 14.70
C GLU A 108 -22.39 -19.44 13.33
N PRO A 109 -23.24 -19.57 12.29
CA PRO A 109 -22.95 -19.03 10.97
C PRO A 109 -22.72 -17.52 11.03
N ARG A 110 -21.65 -17.05 10.40
CA ARG A 110 -21.35 -15.64 10.18
C ARG A 110 -21.55 -15.26 8.72
N PHE A 111 -21.03 -16.05 7.78
CA PHE A 111 -21.20 -15.83 6.35
C PHE A 111 -21.39 -17.17 5.63
N PRO A 112 -22.62 -17.73 5.68
CA PRO A 112 -22.94 -18.99 5.01
C PRO A 112 -22.93 -18.85 3.48
N LYS A 113 -22.67 -19.96 2.78
CA LYS A 113 -22.50 -19.99 1.31
C LYS A 113 -23.71 -19.44 0.56
N GLU A 114 -24.91 -19.65 1.08
CA GLU A 114 -26.17 -19.22 0.45
C GLU A 114 -26.29 -17.70 0.37
N LYS A 115 -25.55 -16.96 1.21
CA LYS A 115 -25.55 -15.49 1.23
C LYS A 115 -24.54 -14.87 0.26
N GLU A 116 -23.77 -15.68 -0.47
CA GLU A 116 -22.73 -15.21 -1.39
C GLU A 116 -23.26 -14.23 -2.44
N GLN A 117 -24.34 -14.57 -3.14
CA GLN A 117 -24.91 -13.73 -4.19
C GLN A 117 -25.43 -12.40 -3.65
N GLN A 118 -26.07 -12.43 -2.47
CA GLN A 118 -26.59 -11.23 -1.82
C GLN A 118 -25.45 -10.34 -1.31
N ALA A 119 -24.38 -10.93 -0.78
CA ALA A 119 -23.17 -10.21 -0.41
C ALA A 119 -22.54 -9.52 -1.62
N ALA A 120 -22.40 -10.22 -2.75
CA ALA A 120 -21.88 -9.64 -3.99
C ALA A 120 -22.71 -8.45 -4.45
N HIS A 121 -24.04 -8.55 -4.40
CA HIS A 121 -24.92 -7.44 -4.74
C HIS A 121 -24.74 -6.23 -3.81
N LYS A 122 -24.65 -6.46 -2.50
CA LYS A 122 -24.44 -5.38 -1.51
C LYS A 122 -23.05 -4.74 -1.60
N ILE A 123 -22.01 -5.53 -1.86
CA ILE A 123 -20.65 -5.01 -2.09
C ILE A 123 -20.63 -4.16 -3.35
N LYS A 124 -21.27 -4.62 -4.44
CA LYS A 124 -21.40 -3.84 -5.67
C LYS A 124 -22.16 -2.53 -5.42
N GLN A 125 -23.27 -2.57 -4.70
CA GLN A 125 -24.03 -1.37 -4.35
C GLN A 125 -23.16 -0.37 -3.56
N ALA A 126 -22.40 -0.85 -2.58
CA ALA A 126 -21.49 0.00 -1.80
C ALA A 126 -20.40 0.63 -2.68
N LEU A 127 -19.82 -0.13 -3.62
CA LEU A 127 -18.88 0.39 -4.61
C LEU A 127 -19.54 1.46 -5.50
N ASP A 128 -20.71 1.17 -6.07
CA ASP A 128 -21.43 2.10 -6.95
C ASP A 128 -21.71 3.45 -6.25
N GLU A 129 -22.13 3.42 -4.97
CA GLU A 129 -22.37 4.61 -4.14
C GLU A 129 -21.11 5.45 -3.88
N MET A 130 -19.94 4.82 -3.91
CA MET A 130 -18.64 5.47 -3.69
C MET A 130 -17.97 5.94 -4.99
N THR A 131 -18.59 5.70 -6.15
CA THR A 131 -18.18 6.23 -7.46
C THR A 131 -16.71 5.95 -7.86
N PRO A 132 -16.26 4.68 -7.90
CA PRO A 132 -14.92 4.30 -8.35
C PRO A 132 -14.66 4.76 -9.78
N VAL A 133 -13.41 5.12 -10.08
CA VAL A 133 -12.95 5.35 -11.45
C VAL A 133 -11.84 4.36 -11.84
N PRO A 134 -11.74 3.96 -13.12
CA PRO A 134 -10.65 3.09 -13.57
C PRO A 134 -9.27 3.64 -13.18
N GLY A 135 -8.42 2.76 -12.64
CA GLY A 135 -7.11 3.09 -12.08
C GLY A 135 -7.11 3.54 -10.61
N ASP A 136 -8.27 3.70 -9.96
CA ASP A 136 -8.32 3.77 -8.49
C ASP A 136 -7.82 2.46 -7.87
N LEU A 137 -7.41 2.50 -6.60
CA LEU A 137 -6.77 1.39 -5.91
C LEU A 137 -7.78 0.62 -5.06
N ALA A 138 -7.75 -0.71 -5.11
CA ALA A 138 -8.48 -1.62 -4.24
C ALA A 138 -7.50 -2.46 -3.40
N LEU A 139 -7.77 -2.60 -2.09
CA LEU A 139 -6.95 -3.33 -1.13
C LEU A 139 -7.79 -4.39 -0.40
N CYS A 140 -7.36 -5.65 -0.41
CA CYS A 140 -7.99 -6.72 0.36
C CYS A 140 -7.01 -7.83 0.75
N GLY A 141 -7.47 -8.78 1.58
CA GLY A 141 -6.69 -9.91 2.07
C GLY A 141 -6.71 -11.14 1.17
N GLY A 142 -7.63 -11.21 0.20
CA GLY A 142 -7.74 -12.29 -0.78
C GLY A 142 -8.28 -13.64 -0.27
N ALA A 143 -8.88 -13.68 0.93
CA ALA A 143 -9.48 -14.90 1.46
C ALA A 143 -10.78 -15.29 0.72
N CYS A 144 -11.22 -16.54 0.82
CA CYS A 144 -12.52 -16.97 0.28
C CYS A 144 -13.66 -16.15 0.89
N GLY A 145 -14.77 -15.97 0.18
CA GLY A 145 -15.87 -15.12 0.63
C GLY A 145 -15.66 -13.65 0.25
N GLY A 146 -15.78 -12.76 1.24
CA GLY A 146 -15.89 -11.32 1.00
C GLY A 146 -14.73 -10.73 0.20
N ASP A 147 -13.49 -11.09 0.53
CA ASP A 147 -12.30 -10.52 -0.14
C ASP A 147 -12.23 -10.87 -1.63
N ILE A 148 -12.50 -12.13 -2.00
CA ILE A 148 -12.53 -12.56 -3.40
C ILE A 148 -13.69 -11.91 -4.16
N ILE A 149 -14.89 -11.85 -3.56
CA ILE A 149 -16.05 -11.19 -4.18
C ILE A 149 -15.75 -9.70 -4.45
N PHE A 150 -15.16 -9.01 -3.47
CA PHE A 150 -14.73 -7.62 -3.61
C PHE A 150 -13.67 -7.46 -4.70
N ALA A 151 -12.66 -8.33 -4.72
CA ALA A 151 -11.59 -8.31 -5.71
C ALA A 151 -12.12 -8.45 -7.15
N GLU A 152 -13.02 -9.39 -7.39
CA GLU A 152 -13.65 -9.60 -8.71
C GLU A 152 -14.41 -8.35 -9.17
N LEU A 153 -15.27 -7.80 -8.32
CA LEU A 153 -16.03 -6.58 -8.62
C LEU A 153 -15.10 -5.40 -8.90
N CYS A 154 -13.99 -5.29 -8.17
CA CYS A 154 -13.03 -4.22 -8.39
C CYS A 154 -12.30 -4.33 -9.73
N LEU A 155 -11.92 -5.55 -10.11
CA LEU A 155 -11.29 -5.82 -11.40
C LEU A 155 -12.24 -5.54 -12.57
N ASP A 156 -13.51 -5.92 -12.44
CA ASP A 156 -14.56 -5.61 -13.44
C ASP A 156 -14.75 -4.11 -13.65
N LEU A 157 -14.54 -3.30 -12.59
CA LEU A 157 -14.57 -1.84 -12.63
C LEU A 157 -13.26 -1.21 -13.16
N GLY A 158 -12.25 -2.02 -13.51
CA GLY A 158 -10.96 -1.54 -14.01
C GLY A 158 -10.07 -0.92 -12.93
N LEU A 159 -10.31 -1.24 -11.66
CA LEU A 159 -9.45 -0.82 -10.54
C LEU A 159 -8.10 -1.55 -10.61
N ASN A 160 -7.09 -0.95 -10.00
CA ASN A 160 -5.83 -1.62 -9.66
C ASN A 160 -6.04 -2.34 -8.34
N LEU A 161 -5.81 -3.65 -8.32
CA LEU A 161 -6.04 -4.50 -7.15
C LEU A 161 -4.71 -4.87 -6.49
N GLU A 162 -4.59 -4.60 -5.21
CA GLU A 162 -3.51 -5.09 -4.35
C GLU A 162 -4.05 -6.09 -3.33
N ILE A 163 -3.60 -7.34 -3.45
CA ILE A 163 -3.86 -8.38 -2.46
C ILE A 163 -2.68 -8.49 -1.52
N ARG A 164 -2.93 -8.33 -0.23
CA ARG A 164 -1.91 -8.41 0.82
C ARG A 164 -2.11 -9.64 1.67
N LEU A 165 -1.13 -10.55 1.62
CA LEU A 165 -1.21 -11.85 2.24
C LEU A 165 -0.40 -11.91 3.54
N PRO A 166 -0.96 -12.50 4.61
CA PRO A 166 -0.24 -12.71 5.87
C PRO A 166 0.87 -13.77 5.77
N PHE A 167 0.78 -14.69 4.81
CA PHE A 167 1.70 -15.81 4.62
C PHE A 167 2.23 -15.85 3.18
N ASP A 168 3.08 -16.83 2.86
CA ASP A 168 3.31 -17.17 1.47
C ASP A 168 2.04 -17.70 0.80
N GLU A 169 1.99 -17.60 -0.52
CA GLU A 169 0.80 -17.91 -1.30
C GLU A 169 0.33 -19.37 -1.16
N PRO A 170 1.18 -20.42 -1.29
CA PRO A 170 0.76 -21.79 -1.05
C PRO A 170 0.12 -22.02 0.33
N GLU A 171 0.74 -21.49 1.39
CA GLU A 171 0.21 -21.58 2.74
C GLU A 171 -1.13 -20.83 2.87
N PHE A 172 -1.22 -19.62 2.32
CA PHE A 172 -2.42 -18.82 2.35
C PHE A 172 -3.59 -19.48 1.61
N ILE A 173 -3.37 -20.03 0.41
CA ILE A 173 -4.40 -20.76 -0.34
C ILE A 173 -4.95 -21.91 0.51
N LYS A 174 -4.07 -22.67 1.19
CA LYS A 174 -4.50 -23.78 2.05
C LYS A 174 -5.33 -23.30 3.25
N LYS A 175 -4.91 -22.23 3.91
CA LYS A 175 -5.50 -21.75 5.17
C LYS A 175 -6.72 -20.85 5.01
N SER A 176 -6.84 -20.14 3.90
CA SER A 176 -7.79 -19.02 3.76
C SER A 176 -8.64 -19.06 2.50
N VAL A 177 -8.27 -19.85 1.49
CA VAL A 177 -9.00 -19.91 0.20
C VAL A 177 -9.68 -21.27 0.03
N ARG A 178 -8.90 -22.36 0.05
CA ARG A 178 -9.39 -23.73 -0.21
C ARG A 178 -10.40 -24.22 0.82
N LEU A 179 -10.47 -23.60 2.01
CA LEU A 179 -11.44 -23.98 3.06
C LEU A 179 -12.89 -23.98 2.57
N ALA A 180 -13.23 -23.15 1.59
CA ALA A 180 -14.57 -23.05 1.03
C ALA A 180 -14.76 -23.86 -0.28
N GLY A 181 -13.74 -24.64 -0.69
CA GLY A 181 -13.76 -25.51 -1.87
C GLY A 181 -12.85 -25.04 -3.01
N GLU A 182 -12.65 -25.92 -4.01
CA GLU A 182 -11.74 -25.67 -5.15
C GLU A 182 -12.21 -24.55 -6.08
N ASP A 183 -13.51 -24.24 -6.10
CA ASP A 183 -14.05 -23.11 -6.84
C ASP A 183 -13.42 -21.77 -6.40
N TRP A 184 -13.25 -21.56 -5.09
CA TRP A 184 -12.59 -20.37 -4.55
C TRP A 184 -11.10 -20.32 -4.90
N VAL A 185 -10.44 -21.48 -5.02
CA VAL A 185 -9.05 -21.55 -5.47
C VAL A 185 -8.95 -21.10 -6.94
N ASN A 186 -9.85 -21.58 -7.80
CA ASN A 186 -9.89 -21.16 -9.21
C ASN A 186 -10.15 -19.66 -9.36
N ARG A 187 -11.07 -19.09 -8.56
CA ARG A 187 -11.34 -17.65 -8.52
C ARG A 187 -10.11 -16.85 -8.07
N PHE A 188 -9.46 -17.26 -6.99
CA PHE A 188 -8.22 -16.63 -6.52
C PHE A 188 -7.12 -16.65 -7.59
N LEU A 189 -6.91 -17.78 -8.26
CA LEU A 189 -5.90 -17.91 -9.33
C LEU A 189 -6.26 -17.05 -10.56
N THR A 190 -7.55 -16.90 -10.86
CA THR A 190 -8.05 -16.02 -11.91
C THR A 190 -7.75 -14.56 -11.58
N ILE A 191 -8.10 -14.11 -10.36
CA ILE A 191 -7.77 -12.78 -9.86
C ILE A 191 -6.26 -12.52 -9.91
N LYS A 192 -5.46 -13.47 -9.43
CA LYS A 192 -3.99 -13.39 -9.42
C LYS A 192 -3.41 -13.19 -10.82
N SER A 193 -3.96 -13.86 -11.82
CA SER A 193 -3.44 -13.79 -13.20
C SER A 193 -3.89 -12.53 -13.95
N HIS A 194 -4.81 -11.74 -13.39
CA HIS A 194 -5.28 -10.51 -13.99
C HIS A 194 -4.19 -9.42 -13.98
N LYS A 195 -4.05 -8.70 -15.09
CA LYS A 195 -2.98 -7.70 -15.31
C LYS A 195 -2.97 -6.52 -14.33
N ASN A 196 -4.13 -6.20 -13.75
CA ASN A 196 -4.26 -5.11 -12.76
C ASN A 196 -4.06 -5.62 -11.32
N THR A 197 -3.72 -6.89 -11.12
CA THR A 197 -3.54 -7.48 -9.80
C THR A 197 -2.07 -7.53 -9.42
N SER A 198 -1.76 -7.03 -8.24
CA SER A 198 -0.48 -7.23 -7.56
C SER A 198 -0.69 -8.02 -6.27
N ILE A 199 0.16 -9.02 -6.02
CA ILE A 199 0.16 -9.79 -4.77
C ILE A 199 1.42 -9.47 -3.99
N MET A 200 1.24 -9.07 -2.74
CA MET A 200 2.30 -8.80 -1.80
C MET A 200 2.16 -9.71 -0.58
N THR A 201 3.28 -10.17 -0.02
CA THR A 201 3.27 -11.02 1.18
C THR A 201 4.02 -10.35 2.31
N MET A 202 3.52 -10.46 3.55
CA MET A 202 4.21 -9.88 4.71
C MET A 202 5.67 -10.37 4.82
N ALA A 203 5.94 -11.63 4.49
CA ALA A 203 7.28 -12.19 4.54
C ALA A 203 8.30 -11.49 3.61
N LYS A 204 7.84 -10.86 2.52
CA LYS A 204 8.69 -10.12 1.59
C LYS A 204 8.76 -8.62 1.92
N GLU A 205 7.64 -8.06 2.35
CA GLU A 205 7.48 -6.61 2.48
C GLU A 205 7.74 -6.08 3.89
N LEU A 206 7.62 -6.93 4.91
CA LEU A 206 7.69 -6.54 6.32
C LEU A 206 8.82 -7.29 7.05
N ALA A 207 9.24 -6.71 8.17
CA ALA A 207 10.09 -7.42 9.12
C ALA A 207 9.40 -8.71 9.65
N PRO A 208 10.18 -9.72 10.09
CA PRO A 208 9.66 -10.97 10.62
C PRO A 208 8.49 -10.78 11.61
N LEU A 209 7.57 -11.74 11.65
CA LEU A 209 6.43 -11.73 12.57
C LEU A 209 6.91 -11.88 14.02
N PRO A 210 6.58 -10.95 14.93
CA PRO A 210 6.78 -11.15 16.36
C PRO A 210 5.94 -12.32 16.88
N ASP A 211 6.47 -13.08 17.84
CA ASP A 211 5.85 -14.31 18.34
C ASP A 211 4.47 -14.12 18.99
N ASP A 212 4.19 -12.91 19.48
CA ASP A 212 2.97 -12.53 20.22
C ASP A 212 1.90 -11.87 19.34
N ILE A 213 2.15 -11.72 18.03
CA ILE A 213 1.26 -11.01 17.11
C ILE A 213 0.56 -11.99 16.16
N ASP A 214 -0.77 -11.90 16.14
CA ASP A 214 -1.58 -12.62 15.16
C ASP A 214 -1.26 -12.12 13.73
N PRO A 215 -0.89 -13.02 12.79
CA PRO A 215 -0.52 -12.64 11.43
C PRO A 215 -1.66 -11.97 10.66
N TYR A 216 -2.92 -12.37 10.89
CA TYR A 216 -4.06 -11.75 10.21
C TYR A 216 -4.29 -10.32 10.69
N SER A 217 -4.22 -10.10 11.99
CA SER A 217 -4.34 -8.79 12.63
C SER A 217 -3.25 -7.83 12.13
N ARG A 218 -1.99 -8.30 12.03
CA ARG A 218 -0.90 -7.52 11.45
C ARG A 218 -1.14 -7.21 9.97
N ASN A 219 -1.62 -8.17 9.20
CA ASN A 219 -1.92 -7.98 7.78
C ASN A 219 -3.06 -6.98 7.55
N ASN A 220 -4.08 -7.00 8.39
CA ASN A 220 -5.19 -6.04 8.35
C ASN A 220 -4.70 -4.62 8.67
N LEU A 221 -3.83 -4.46 9.68
CA LEU A 221 -3.18 -3.18 9.97
C LEU A 221 -2.31 -2.71 8.80
N TRP A 222 -1.58 -3.62 8.16
CA TRP A 222 -0.77 -3.31 6.99
C TRP A 222 -1.63 -2.80 5.83
N GLN A 223 -2.77 -3.43 5.55
CA GLN A 223 -3.73 -2.94 4.55
C GLN A 223 -4.31 -1.56 4.93
N LEU A 224 -4.72 -1.39 6.19
CA LEU A 224 -5.27 -0.13 6.70
C LEU A 224 -4.28 1.02 6.56
N PHE A 225 -3.06 0.87 7.07
CA PHE A 225 -2.05 1.93 7.01
C PHE A 225 -1.57 2.20 5.58
N THR A 226 -1.56 1.18 4.71
CA THR A 226 -1.32 1.39 3.28
C THR A 226 -2.41 2.28 2.67
N ALA A 227 -3.68 2.01 2.96
CA ALA A 227 -4.77 2.82 2.46
C ALA A 227 -4.67 4.27 2.96
N LEU A 228 -4.41 4.45 4.25
CA LEU A 228 -4.28 5.78 4.87
C LEU A 228 -3.08 6.57 4.35
N ALA A 229 -1.99 5.90 3.94
CA ALA A 229 -0.81 6.55 3.37
C ALA A 229 -1.08 7.28 2.04
N TRP A 230 -2.17 6.93 1.33
CA TRP A 230 -2.59 7.63 0.12
C TRP A 230 -3.35 8.95 0.38
N GLY A 231 -3.77 9.18 1.63
CA GLY A 231 -4.57 10.33 2.05
C GLY A 231 -5.89 9.92 2.69
N LEU A 232 -6.18 10.46 3.88
CA LEU A 232 -7.38 10.11 4.67
C LEU A 232 -8.69 10.36 3.91
N ASP A 233 -8.73 11.44 3.12
CA ASP A 233 -9.88 11.86 2.33
C ASP A 233 -10.20 10.93 1.15
N LYS A 234 -9.23 10.09 0.74
CA LYS A 234 -9.37 9.15 -0.37
C LYS A 234 -9.85 7.76 0.04
N VAL A 235 -9.74 7.43 1.34
CA VAL A 235 -10.03 6.08 1.83
C VAL A 235 -11.53 5.87 1.97
N ASN A 236 -12.03 4.87 1.24
CA ASN A 236 -13.37 4.34 1.34
C ASN A 236 -13.29 2.91 1.89
N PHE A 237 -13.89 2.65 3.04
CA PHE A 237 -13.82 1.33 3.68
C PHE A 237 -15.16 0.60 3.56
N ILE A 238 -15.13 -0.62 3.02
CA ILE A 238 -16.27 -1.51 2.92
C ILE A 238 -15.98 -2.71 3.81
N CYS A 239 -16.88 -3.06 4.73
CA CYS A 239 -16.71 -4.24 5.54
C CYS A 239 -17.94 -5.16 5.54
N LEU A 240 -17.70 -6.45 5.31
CA LEU A 240 -18.69 -7.51 5.44
C LEU A 240 -18.55 -8.13 6.84
N TRP A 241 -19.25 -7.56 7.81
CA TRP A 241 -19.02 -7.80 9.24
C TRP A 241 -20.31 -7.77 10.05
N ASN A 242 -20.50 -8.76 10.92
CA ASN A 242 -21.69 -8.93 11.75
C ASN A 242 -21.74 -8.03 13.00
N GLN A 243 -20.94 -6.97 13.03
CA GLN A 243 -20.89 -5.94 14.08
C GLN A 243 -20.63 -6.46 15.52
N LYS A 244 -20.33 -7.76 15.69
CA LYS A 244 -19.96 -8.33 16.98
C LYS A 244 -18.53 -7.91 17.30
N THR A 245 -18.36 -7.26 18.45
CA THR A 245 -17.04 -6.90 19.00
C THR A 245 -16.21 -8.15 19.31
N GLY A 246 -15.01 -8.24 18.74
CA GLY A 246 -14.04 -9.31 19.00
C GLY A 246 -12.65 -9.03 18.41
N ASP A 247 -11.64 -9.30 19.24
CA ASP A 247 -10.18 -9.42 19.06
C ASP A 247 -9.36 -8.21 18.58
N GLY A 248 -8.90 -7.43 19.56
CA GLY A 248 -7.60 -6.73 19.55
C GLY A 248 -7.33 -5.72 18.42
N PRO A 249 -6.12 -5.12 18.41
CA PRO A 249 -5.65 -4.31 17.29
C PRO A 249 -5.64 -5.14 15.99
N GLY A 250 -6.21 -4.61 14.91
CA GLY A 250 -6.19 -5.27 13.58
C GLY A 250 -7.42 -6.13 13.25
N GLY A 251 -8.38 -6.30 14.15
CA GLY A 251 -9.70 -6.84 13.80
C GLY A 251 -10.53 -5.88 12.95
N THR A 252 -11.59 -6.39 12.30
CA THR A 252 -12.49 -5.57 11.46
C THR A 252 -13.15 -4.43 12.25
N ALA A 253 -13.45 -4.64 13.54
CA ALA A 253 -13.95 -3.59 14.44
C ALA A 253 -12.92 -2.45 14.64
N HIS A 254 -11.64 -2.79 14.80
CA HIS A 254 -10.56 -1.81 14.93
C HIS A 254 -10.39 -1.00 13.63
N MET A 255 -10.42 -1.67 12.48
CA MET A 255 -10.37 -0.99 11.17
C MET A 255 -11.57 -0.05 10.98
N TYR A 256 -12.78 -0.50 11.31
CA TYR A 256 -14.00 0.31 11.28
C TYR A 256 -13.86 1.57 12.13
N ASN A 257 -13.47 1.42 13.40
CA ASN A 257 -13.30 2.56 14.31
C ASN A 257 -12.25 3.54 13.79
N THR A 258 -11.13 3.03 13.28
CA THR A 258 -10.05 3.87 12.75
C THR A 258 -10.52 4.67 11.53
N VAL A 259 -11.10 4.03 10.52
CA VAL A 259 -11.53 4.75 9.30
C VAL A 259 -12.70 5.69 9.61
N SER A 260 -13.64 5.28 10.46
CA SER A 260 -14.76 6.13 10.88
C SER A 260 -14.27 7.40 11.59
N GLN A 261 -13.23 7.28 12.41
CA GLN A 261 -12.63 8.44 13.09
C GLN A 261 -11.94 9.41 12.13
N TYR A 262 -11.27 8.92 11.09
CA TYR A 262 -10.39 9.74 10.25
C TYR A 262 -10.97 10.16 8.90
N SER A 263 -11.79 9.32 8.24
CA SER A 263 -12.40 9.65 6.92
C SER A 263 -13.93 9.70 6.95
N GLY A 264 -14.57 8.96 7.86
CA GLY A 264 -16.03 8.84 7.93
C GLY A 264 -16.68 8.09 6.76
N LYS A 265 -15.89 7.65 5.76
CA LYS A 265 -16.39 6.96 4.55
C LYS A 265 -16.37 5.44 4.75
N VAL A 266 -17.33 4.95 5.54
CA VAL A 266 -17.43 3.53 5.88
C VAL A 266 -18.79 2.96 5.51
N LYS A 267 -18.82 1.78 4.86
CA LYS A 267 -20.03 1.00 4.59
C LYS A 267 -19.92 -0.36 5.25
N ILE A 268 -20.82 -0.63 6.19
CA ILE A 268 -20.99 -1.94 6.80
C ILE A 268 -22.06 -2.71 6.01
N ILE A 269 -21.74 -3.95 5.67
CA ILE A 269 -22.68 -4.94 5.16
C ILE A 269 -22.75 -6.03 6.23
N ASP A 270 -23.86 -6.08 6.96
CA ASP A 270 -24.05 -7.12 7.97
C ASP A 270 -24.52 -8.41 7.29
N PRO A 271 -23.81 -9.54 7.44
CA PRO A 271 -24.28 -10.81 6.93
C PRO A 271 -25.63 -11.24 7.49
N GLY A 272 -26.06 -10.73 8.65
CA GLY A 272 -27.40 -10.95 9.19
C GLY A 272 -28.52 -10.38 8.30
N ASP A 273 -28.22 -9.32 7.55
CA ASP A 273 -29.17 -8.59 6.69
C ASP A 273 -29.17 -9.09 5.23
N LEU A 274 -28.35 -10.09 4.93
CA LEU A 274 -28.28 -10.81 3.65
C LEU A 274 -29.16 -12.06 3.63
#